data_AF-N0B389-F1
#
_entry.id   AF-N0B389-F1
#
_cell.length_a   1.000
_cell.length_b   1.000
_cell.length_c   1.000
_cell.angle_alpha   90.00
_cell.angle_beta   90.00
_cell.angle_gamma   90.00
#
_symmetry.space_group_name_H-M   'P 1'
#
loop_
_entity.id
_entity.type
_entity.pdbx_description
1 polymer ?
#
loop_
_entity_poly.entity_id
_entity_poly.type
_entity_poly.pdbx_seq_one_letter_code
_entity_poly.pdbx_strand_id
1 'polypeptide(L)'
;MTRHSPCVGICKLDPATGFCLGCARTGGEIADWMVMDEDRRSQVWLSLPERHSKLAIRVRLLPWTPNEVAGWAWETISDRRGTWVTGAPGAIAEFPCTPKRRIDVDVGEASIIAHTDDAAFRLRVSDKIRAFAFGDGGPIVLGLPRSRAGIPSHEAVQTLGTDADAIDETHRNDKLFDFGVGRKSSRFCVRTADDALTQCLSSQEGRHWSEVMPAIATDLIAASPHRVVESAAARIEVFAPILAPGTTSGAHALFRPDHLQSGEEIPASLTLPVFAMPVAIFYPATASV
;
A
#
# COMPACT_ATOMS: atom_id res chain seq x y z
N MET A 1 1.22 -6.78 24.07
CA MET A 1 1.32 -7.34 22.71
C MET A 1 2.79 -7.46 22.35
N THR A 2 3.22 -8.59 21.81
CA THR A 2 4.66 -8.89 21.60
C THR A 2 5.16 -8.25 20.31
N ARG A 3 6.28 -7.54 20.38
CA ARG A 3 6.96 -6.99 19.20
C ARG A 3 7.54 -8.11 18.34
N HIS A 4 7.53 -7.92 17.03
CA HIS A 4 8.08 -8.92 16.12
C HIS A 4 9.61 -9.03 16.23
N SER A 5 10.18 -10.11 15.69
CA SER A 5 11.63 -10.20 15.51
C SER A 5 12.09 -9.15 14.50
N PRO A 6 13.23 -8.46 14.71
CA PRO A 6 13.79 -7.49 13.76
C PRO A 6 14.33 -8.12 12.46
N CYS A 7 14.20 -9.44 12.30
CA CYS A 7 14.72 -10.18 11.16
C CYS A 7 14.06 -9.74 9.85
N VAL A 8 14.90 -9.39 8.87
CA VAL A 8 14.50 -9.08 7.49
C VAL A 8 14.90 -10.21 6.51
N GLY A 9 15.11 -11.43 7.01
CA GLY A 9 15.38 -12.60 6.17
C GLY A 9 16.81 -12.67 5.58
N ILE A 10 17.69 -11.76 5.96
CA ILE A 10 19.12 -11.80 5.61
C ILE A 10 19.87 -12.49 6.76
N CYS A 11 20.57 -13.58 6.43
CA CYS A 11 21.35 -14.37 7.40
C CYS A 11 22.85 -14.31 7.06
N LYS A 12 23.44 -13.12 7.18
CA LYS A 12 24.87 -12.92 6.97
C LYS A 12 25.39 -11.89 7.97
N LEU A 13 26.44 -12.24 8.71
CA LEU A 13 27.15 -11.32 9.60
C LEU A 13 28.23 -10.58 8.82
N ASP A 14 28.40 -9.31 9.15
CA ASP A 14 29.54 -8.52 8.75
C ASP A 14 30.76 -8.91 9.59
N PRO A 15 31.87 -9.38 8.98
CA PRO A 15 33.05 -9.80 9.74
C PRO A 15 33.74 -8.64 10.47
N ALA A 16 33.57 -7.39 10.03
CA ALA A 16 34.21 -6.24 10.65
C ALA A 16 33.51 -5.81 11.96
N THR A 17 32.17 -5.76 11.96
CA THR A 17 31.38 -5.30 13.11
C THR A 17 30.79 -6.43 13.96
N GLY A 18 30.68 -7.66 13.42
CA GLY A 18 30.01 -8.78 14.07
C GLY A 18 28.48 -8.72 14.04
N PHE A 19 27.90 -7.76 13.30
CA PHE A 19 26.45 -7.55 13.20
C PHE A 19 25.87 -8.16 11.93
N CYS A 20 24.61 -8.59 11.99
CA CYS A 20 23.87 -9.05 10.81
C CYS A 20 23.62 -7.92 9.81
N LEU A 21 23.97 -8.15 8.54
CA LEU A 21 23.80 -7.19 7.43
C LEU A 21 22.33 -6.83 7.11
N GLY A 22 21.36 -7.53 7.71
CA GLY A 22 19.94 -7.18 7.58
C GLY A 22 19.34 -6.54 8.82
N CYS A 23 19.46 -7.21 9.98
CA CYS A 23 18.79 -6.76 11.21
C CYS A 23 19.70 -6.08 12.21
N ALA A 24 21.02 -6.05 11.96
CA ALA A 24 22.06 -5.52 12.85
C ALA A 24 22.13 -6.15 14.26
N ARG A 25 21.50 -7.31 14.45
CA ARG A 25 21.71 -8.15 15.65
C ARG A 25 23.06 -8.86 15.60
N THR A 26 23.63 -9.15 16.76
CA THR A 26 24.81 -10.03 16.89
C THR A 26 24.42 -11.50 16.67
N GLY A 27 25.41 -12.38 16.45
CA GLY A 27 25.17 -13.83 16.36
C GLY A 27 24.49 -14.41 17.62
N GLY A 28 24.92 -13.98 18.81
CA GLY A 28 24.31 -14.40 20.08
C GLY A 28 22.86 -13.93 20.22
N GLU A 29 22.59 -12.67 19.88
CA GLU A 29 21.22 -12.13 19.89
C GLU A 29 20.28 -12.86 18.91
N ILE A 30 20.82 -13.38 17.81
CA ILE A 30 20.07 -14.19 16.85
C ILE A 30 19.78 -15.57 17.44
N ALA A 31 20.79 -16.24 18.00
CA ALA A 31 20.67 -17.58 18.58
C ALA A 31 19.67 -17.61 19.75
N ASP A 32 19.77 -16.62 20.65
CA ASP A 32 19.01 -16.63 21.89
C ASP A 32 17.61 -16.00 21.75
N TRP A 33 17.27 -15.41 20.60
CA TRP A 33 16.06 -14.58 20.45
C TRP A 33 14.76 -15.23 20.96
N MET A 34 14.58 -16.51 20.66
CA MET A 34 13.37 -17.25 21.02
C MET A 34 13.25 -17.48 22.54
N VAL A 35 14.38 -17.56 23.25
CA VAL A 35 14.45 -17.78 24.70
C VAL A 35 14.66 -16.49 25.50
N MET A 36 14.97 -15.37 24.84
CA MET A 36 15.04 -14.05 25.47
C MET A 36 13.69 -13.61 26.04
N ASP A 37 13.72 -13.00 27.23
CA ASP A 37 12.59 -12.28 27.79
C ASP A 37 12.31 -10.94 27.06
N GLU A 38 11.19 -10.31 27.39
CA GLU A 38 10.74 -9.08 26.71
C GLU A 38 11.64 -7.88 27.02
N ASP A 39 12.23 -7.82 28.22
CA ASP A 39 13.14 -6.76 28.61
C ASP A 39 14.42 -6.82 27.76
N ARG A 40 14.99 -8.02 27.59
CA ARG A 40 16.17 -8.22 26.75
C ARG A 40 15.87 -7.96 25.28
N ARG A 41 14.71 -8.40 24.77
CA ARG A 41 14.27 -8.08 23.40
C ARG A 41 14.12 -6.57 23.19
N SER A 42 13.58 -5.86 24.19
CA SER A 42 13.45 -4.41 24.16
C SER A 42 14.81 -3.71 24.14
N GLN A 43 15.79 -4.18 24.92
CA GLN A 43 17.16 -3.67 24.88
C GLN A 43 17.83 -3.90 23.51
N VAL A 44 17.62 -5.06 22.89
CA VAL A 44 18.11 -5.31 21.53
C VAL A 44 17.50 -4.29 20.57
N TRP A 45 16.17 -4.12 20.58
CA TRP A 45 15.47 -3.16 19.71
C TRP A 45 15.98 -1.72 19.88
N LEU A 46 16.23 -1.27 21.10
CA LEU A 46 16.77 0.07 21.38
C LEU A 46 18.17 0.27 20.81
N SER A 47 18.98 -0.79 20.71
CA SER A 47 20.34 -0.72 20.17
C SER A 47 20.41 -0.76 18.65
N LEU A 48 19.37 -1.25 17.95
CA LEU A 48 19.44 -1.46 16.50
C LEU A 48 19.60 -0.18 15.67
N PRO A 49 18.95 0.96 15.97
CA PRO A 49 19.10 2.17 15.16
C PRO A 49 20.56 2.62 15.00
N GLU A 50 21.34 2.63 16.08
CA GLU A 50 22.76 2.99 16.05
C GLU A 50 23.60 1.96 15.28
N ARG A 51 23.21 0.68 15.30
CA ARG A 51 23.91 -0.36 14.54
C ARG A 51 23.52 -0.32 13.06
N HIS A 52 22.28 0.04 12.73
CA HIS A 52 21.81 0.22 11.34
C HIS A 52 22.57 1.34 10.65
N SER A 53 22.85 2.46 11.34
CA SER A 53 23.61 3.57 10.77
C SER A 53 25.05 3.17 10.41
N LYS A 54 25.66 2.25 11.17
CA LYS A 54 27.01 1.71 10.89
C LYS A 54 27.07 0.80 9.66
N LEU A 55 25.97 0.14 9.30
CA LEU A 55 25.91 -0.86 8.23
C LEU A 55 25.26 -0.36 6.92
N ALA A 56 24.83 0.90 6.87
CA ALA A 56 24.09 1.47 5.73
C ALA A 56 22.89 0.60 5.27
N ILE A 57 22.19 -0.02 6.24
CA ILE A 57 21.02 -0.87 5.97
C ILE A 57 19.88 -0.01 5.40
N ARG A 58 19.44 -0.37 4.18
CA ARG A 58 18.44 0.39 3.41
C ARG A 58 17.01 0.21 3.91
N VAL A 59 16.63 -1.01 4.30
CA VAL A 59 15.28 -1.34 4.77
C VAL A 59 15.33 -1.84 6.20
N ARG A 60 14.53 -1.22 7.07
CA ARG A 60 14.52 -1.51 8.51
C ARG A 60 13.10 -1.88 8.92
N LEU A 61 12.93 -3.06 9.52
CA LEU A 61 11.67 -3.41 10.15
C LEU A 61 11.47 -2.54 11.41
N LEU A 62 10.32 -1.91 11.54
CA LEU A 62 9.98 -1.10 12.70
C LEU A 62 9.47 -1.99 13.85
N PRO A 63 9.77 -1.65 15.11
CA PRO A 63 9.35 -2.40 16.30
C PRO A 63 7.86 -2.22 16.65
N TRP A 64 7.03 -1.86 15.66
CA TRP A 64 5.65 -1.49 15.87
C TRP A 64 4.76 -2.73 16.02
N THR A 65 3.94 -2.68 17.06
CA THR A 65 2.76 -3.52 17.27
C THR A 65 1.63 -3.08 16.33
N PRO A 66 0.58 -3.92 16.15
CA PRO A 66 -0.59 -3.53 15.37
C PRO A 66 -1.23 -2.22 15.85
N ASN A 67 -1.33 -2.03 17.17
CA ASN A 67 -1.88 -0.80 17.74
C ASN A 67 -1.01 0.43 17.45
N GLU A 68 0.32 0.29 17.47
CA GLU A 68 1.23 1.37 17.08
C GLU A 68 1.14 1.68 15.58
N VAL A 69 0.96 0.67 14.72
CA VAL A 69 0.69 0.88 13.28
C VAL A 69 -0.62 1.64 13.08
N ALA A 70 -1.68 1.26 13.80
CA ALA A 70 -2.97 1.93 13.72
C ALA A 70 -2.88 3.39 14.23
N GLY A 71 -2.28 3.60 15.40
CA GLY A 71 -2.07 4.93 15.96
C GLY A 71 -1.26 5.82 15.01
N TRP A 72 -0.13 5.32 14.51
CA TRP A 72 0.69 6.04 13.53
C TRP A 72 -0.10 6.38 12.26
N ALA A 73 -0.83 5.42 11.69
CA ALA A 73 -1.60 5.67 10.48
C ALA A 73 -2.68 6.74 10.72
N TRP A 74 -3.42 6.66 11.83
CA TRP A 74 -4.37 7.68 12.25
C TRP A 74 -3.72 9.05 12.36
N GLU A 75 -2.57 9.18 13.04
CA GLU A 75 -1.87 10.46 13.16
C GLU A 75 -1.40 11.00 11.81
N THR A 76 -0.83 10.16 10.93
CA THR A 76 -0.38 10.67 9.61
C THR A 76 -1.50 11.24 8.77
N ILE A 77 -2.71 10.67 8.88
CA ILE A 77 -3.90 11.15 8.21
C ILE A 77 -4.41 12.41 8.90
N SER A 78 -4.67 12.35 10.20
CA SER A 78 -5.22 13.44 11.02
C SER A 78 -4.36 14.70 10.99
N ASP A 79 -3.04 14.54 11.10
CA ASP A 79 -2.07 15.63 11.12
C ASP A 79 -1.63 16.07 9.71
N ARG A 80 -2.17 15.46 8.65
CA ARG A 80 -1.89 15.84 7.25
C ARG A 80 -0.40 15.76 6.88
N ARG A 81 0.24 14.62 7.16
CA ARG A 81 1.72 14.47 7.12
C ARG A 81 2.27 13.76 5.88
N GLY A 82 1.57 13.70 4.76
CA GLY A 82 2.09 13.05 3.56
C GLY A 82 1.02 12.45 2.67
N THR A 83 1.38 11.40 1.94
CA THR A 83 0.49 10.73 0.97
C THR A 83 0.49 9.23 1.21
N TRP A 84 -0.70 8.66 1.32
CA TRP A 84 -0.91 7.22 1.32
C TRP A 84 -1.10 6.71 -0.10
N VAL A 85 -0.48 5.58 -0.43
CA VAL A 85 -0.53 4.98 -1.76
C VAL A 85 -0.80 3.48 -1.63
N THR A 86 -1.66 2.96 -2.51
CA THR A 86 -1.82 1.51 -2.70
C THR A 86 -1.86 1.18 -4.19
N GLY A 87 -1.58 -0.07 -4.53
CA GLY A 87 -1.40 -0.51 -5.92
C GLY A 87 0.05 -0.87 -6.26
N ALA A 88 0.28 -1.09 -7.55
CA ALA A 88 1.58 -1.45 -8.11
C ALA A 88 2.08 -0.35 -9.06
N PRO A 89 3.39 -0.25 -9.34
CA PRO A 89 3.92 0.68 -10.33
C PRO A 89 3.13 0.69 -11.64
N GLY A 90 2.58 1.86 -11.99
CA GLY A 90 1.73 2.05 -13.18
C GLY A 90 0.23 1.79 -12.97
N ALA A 91 -0.18 1.28 -11.81
CA ALA A 91 -1.58 1.10 -11.43
C ALA A 91 -1.73 1.35 -9.92
N ILE A 92 -1.73 2.64 -9.55
CA ILE A 92 -1.82 3.08 -8.14
C ILE A 92 -3.03 3.98 -7.91
N ALA A 93 -3.41 4.14 -6.65
CA ALA A 93 -4.16 5.29 -6.20
C ALA A 93 -3.43 5.98 -5.05
N GLU A 94 -3.54 7.30 -5.03
CA GLU A 94 -2.96 8.16 -4.02
C GLU A 94 -4.05 8.85 -3.20
N PHE A 95 -3.87 8.85 -1.89
CA PHE A 95 -4.65 9.60 -0.92
C PHE A 95 -3.75 10.63 -0.21
N PRO A 96 -3.56 11.83 -0.81
CA PRO A 96 -2.80 12.91 -0.21
C PRO A 96 -3.46 13.47 1.06
N CYS A 97 -2.76 13.39 2.18
CA CYS A 97 -3.10 14.03 3.44
C CYS A 97 -2.34 15.36 3.54
N THR A 98 -2.88 16.43 2.95
CA THR A 98 -2.25 17.76 2.93
C THR A 98 -2.98 18.76 3.81
N PRO A 99 -2.31 19.80 4.35
CA PRO A 99 -2.94 20.75 5.30
C PRO A 99 -4.19 21.46 4.78
N LYS A 100 -4.30 21.64 3.46
CA LYS A 100 -5.45 22.29 2.81
C LYS A 100 -6.66 21.38 2.66
N ARG A 101 -6.50 20.08 2.88
CA ARG A 101 -7.52 19.07 2.65
C ARG A 101 -8.34 18.82 3.90
N ARG A 102 -9.65 18.93 3.77
CA ARG A 102 -10.59 18.42 4.77
C ARG A 102 -10.64 16.90 4.62
N ILE A 103 -10.35 16.19 5.70
CA ILE A 103 -10.41 14.74 5.77
C ILE A 103 -11.10 14.39 7.07
N ASP A 104 -12.21 13.70 6.96
CA ASP A 104 -12.94 13.13 8.09
C ASP A 104 -12.39 11.71 8.32
N VAL A 105 -12.06 11.37 9.57
CA VAL A 105 -11.40 10.10 9.91
C VAL A 105 -12.24 9.35 10.91
N ASP A 106 -12.59 8.11 10.58
CA ASP A 106 -13.27 7.15 11.45
C ASP A 106 -12.31 6.01 11.83
N VAL A 107 -12.31 5.64 13.11
CA VAL A 107 -11.44 4.61 13.66
C VAL A 107 -12.33 3.50 14.22
N GLY A 108 -12.38 2.39 13.47
CA GLY A 108 -12.97 1.14 13.93
C GLY A 108 -11.98 0.28 14.71
N GLU A 109 -12.46 -0.84 15.24
CA GLU A 109 -11.67 -1.77 16.07
C GLU A 109 -10.42 -2.31 15.36
N ALA A 110 -10.49 -2.54 14.05
CA ALA A 110 -9.40 -3.09 13.24
C ALA A 110 -9.19 -2.34 11.91
N SER A 111 -9.76 -1.14 11.78
CA SER A 111 -9.64 -0.37 10.54
C SER A 111 -9.65 1.13 10.77
N ILE A 112 -8.88 1.83 9.94
CA ILE A 112 -8.91 3.29 9.85
C ILE A 112 -9.53 3.62 8.50
N ILE A 113 -10.56 4.47 8.53
CA ILE A 113 -11.25 4.94 7.34
C ILE A 113 -11.10 6.45 7.30
N ALA A 114 -10.75 6.98 6.13
CA ALA A 114 -10.60 8.41 5.90
C ALA A 114 -11.40 8.80 4.65
N HIS A 115 -12.13 9.90 4.74
CA HIS A 115 -13.00 10.40 3.69
C HIS A 115 -12.64 11.83 3.32
N THR A 116 -12.64 12.11 2.02
CA THR A 116 -12.63 13.45 1.43
C THR A 116 -13.79 13.59 0.46
N ASP A 117 -13.98 14.79 -0.08
CA ASP A 117 -14.97 15.07 -1.13
C ASP A 117 -14.70 14.30 -2.43
N ASP A 118 -13.44 13.95 -2.69
CA ASP A 118 -12.97 13.37 -3.94
C ASP A 118 -12.35 11.95 -3.80
N ALA A 119 -12.26 11.40 -2.59
CA ALA A 119 -11.75 10.05 -2.34
C ALA A 119 -12.13 9.46 -0.97
N ALA A 120 -11.95 8.14 -0.85
CA ALA A 120 -11.98 7.42 0.42
C ALA A 120 -10.74 6.51 0.54
N PHE A 121 -10.23 6.34 1.76
CA PHE A 121 -9.13 5.46 2.11
C PHE A 121 -9.56 4.55 3.26
N ARG A 122 -9.19 3.27 3.17
CA ARG A 122 -9.34 2.32 4.28
C ARG A 122 -8.06 1.52 4.44
N LEU A 123 -7.60 1.40 5.69
CA LEU A 123 -6.53 0.50 6.10
C LEU A 123 -7.06 -0.47 7.16
N ARG A 124 -7.00 -1.77 6.89
CA ARG A 124 -7.26 -2.86 7.83
C ARG A 124 -5.95 -3.24 8.53
N VAL A 125 -5.94 -3.21 9.85
CA VAL A 125 -4.75 -3.51 10.66
C VAL A 125 -4.92 -4.88 11.30
N SER A 126 -3.89 -5.72 11.20
CA SER A 126 -3.88 -7.08 11.77
C SER A 126 -2.56 -7.37 12.48
N ASP A 127 -2.51 -8.46 13.24
CA ASP A 127 -1.30 -8.95 13.91
C ASP A 127 -0.18 -9.38 12.93
N LYS A 128 -0.50 -9.51 11.64
CA LYS A 128 0.45 -9.88 10.59
C LYS A 128 1.03 -8.69 9.84
N ILE A 129 0.50 -7.47 10.04
CA ILE A 129 1.06 -6.29 9.37
C ILE A 129 2.45 -5.97 9.92
N ARG A 130 3.35 -5.54 9.04
CA ARG A 130 4.71 -5.14 9.33
C ARG A 130 4.98 -3.80 8.68
N ALA A 131 5.68 -2.91 9.38
CA ALA A 131 6.08 -1.61 8.84
C ALA A 131 7.59 -1.61 8.57
N PHE A 132 7.96 -1.20 7.36
CA PHE A 132 9.35 -1.16 6.89
C PHE A 132 9.71 0.28 6.54
N ALA A 133 10.72 0.84 7.22
CA ALA A 133 11.24 2.17 6.95
C ALA A 133 12.37 2.12 5.91
N PHE A 134 12.34 3.07 4.98
CA PHE A 134 13.34 3.27 3.93
C PHE A 134 14.07 4.59 4.15
N GLY A 135 15.15 4.54 4.92
CA GLY A 135 15.88 5.74 5.37
C GLY A 135 15.20 6.48 6.52
N ASP A 136 15.93 7.41 7.13
CA ASP A 136 15.42 8.21 8.24
C ASP A 136 14.49 9.31 7.70
N GLY A 137 13.25 9.35 8.18
CA GLY A 137 12.22 10.27 7.66
C GLY A 137 11.76 9.97 6.23
N GLY A 138 12.15 8.83 5.66
CA GLY A 138 11.74 8.40 4.33
C GLY A 138 10.43 7.61 4.30
N PRO A 139 10.10 6.99 3.15
CA PRO A 139 8.88 6.23 2.98
C PRO A 139 8.77 5.06 3.97
N ILE A 140 7.54 4.78 4.37
CA ILE A 140 7.19 3.60 5.16
C ILE A 140 6.30 2.70 4.33
N VAL A 141 6.73 1.45 4.15
CA VAL A 141 5.93 0.44 3.46
C VAL A 141 5.28 -0.45 4.51
N LEU A 142 3.96 -0.55 4.46
CA LEU A 142 3.22 -1.59 5.17
C LEU A 142 3.21 -2.85 4.31
N GLY A 143 3.56 -3.98 4.93
CA GLY A 143 3.59 -5.27 4.26
C GLY A 143 2.98 -6.38 5.11
N LEU A 144 2.54 -7.43 4.41
CA LEU A 144 2.07 -8.68 5.00
C LEU A 144 3.01 -9.83 4.59
N PRO A 145 3.06 -10.94 5.35
CA PRO A 145 3.66 -12.18 4.87
C PRO A 145 3.08 -12.56 3.52
N ARG A 146 3.90 -13.06 2.57
CA ARG A 146 3.43 -13.38 1.21
C ARG A 146 2.17 -14.27 1.21
N SER A 147 2.10 -15.23 2.12
CA SER A 147 0.96 -16.16 2.27
C SER A 147 -0.35 -15.51 2.72
N ARG A 148 -0.32 -14.24 3.13
CA ARG A 148 -1.47 -13.46 3.61
C ARG A 148 -1.75 -12.21 2.78
N ALA A 149 -0.82 -11.84 1.90
CA ALA A 149 -0.91 -10.62 1.09
C ALA A 149 -1.59 -10.82 -0.27
N GLY A 150 -1.76 -12.08 -0.69
CA GLY A 150 -2.37 -12.40 -1.97
C GLY A 150 -3.84 -11.99 -2.01
N ILE A 151 -4.23 -11.36 -3.11
CA ILE A 151 -5.64 -11.13 -3.45
C ILE A 151 -5.96 -11.84 -4.78
N PRO A 152 -7.24 -12.17 -5.05
CA PRO A 152 -7.64 -12.62 -6.38
C PRO A 152 -7.23 -11.58 -7.42
N SER A 153 -6.49 -12.02 -8.44
CA SER A 153 -6.04 -11.16 -9.52
C SER A 153 -6.20 -11.84 -10.87
N HIS A 154 -6.41 -11.00 -11.87
CA HIS A 154 -6.62 -11.40 -13.26
C HIS A 154 -5.56 -10.74 -14.15
N GLU A 155 -5.32 -11.33 -15.32
CA GLU A 155 -4.44 -10.78 -16.36
C GLU A 155 -5.23 -10.16 -17.52
N ALA A 156 -6.56 -10.13 -17.39
CA ALA A 156 -7.48 -9.58 -18.36
C ALA A 156 -8.62 -8.85 -17.64
N VAL A 157 -9.30 -7.96 -18.37
CA VAL A 157 -10.46 -7.24 -17.85
C VAL A 157 -11.54 -8.24 -17.44
N GLN A 158 -12.10 -8.08 -16.24
CA GLN A 158 -13.08 -9.01 -15.69
C GLN A 158 -14.09 -8.31 -14.79
N THR A 159 -15.38 -8.67 -14.90
CA THR A 159 -16.39 -8.26 -13.92
C THR A 159 -16.20 -8.96 -12.58
N LEU A 160 -16.30 -8.20 -11.51
CA LEU A 160 -16.29 -8.69 -10.13
C LEU A 160 -17.69 -8.70 -9.50
N GLY A 161 -18.73 -8.34 -10.25
CA GLY A 161 -20.08 -8.17 -9.74
C GLY A 161 -20.29 -6.79 -9.12
N THR A 162 -21.08 -6.72 -8.05
CA THR A 162 -21.33 -5.49 -7.30
C THR A 162 -20.26 -5.26 -6.23
N ASP A 163 -19.91 -4.00 -5.97
CA ASP A 163 -18.84 -3.65 -5.03
C ASP A 163 -19.27 -3.66 -3.55
N ALA A 164 -19.64 -4.82 -3.03
CA ALA A 164 -20.11 -4.94 -1.64
C ALA A 164 -19.09 -4.48 -0.57
N ASP A 165 -17.82 -4.35 -0.93
CA ASP A 165 -16.74 -3.88 -0.03
C ASP A 165 -16.44 -2.37 -0.18
N ALA A 166 -17.28 -1.64 -0.91
CA ALA A 166 -17.18 -0.18 -1.03
C ALA A 166 -17.22 0.49 0.34
N ILE A 167 -16.32 1.47 0.52
CA ILE A 167 -16.18 2.22 1.77
C ILE A 167 -17.44 3.07 1.99
N ASP A 168 -17.86 3.82 0.97
CA ASP A 168 -19.15 4.50 0.95
C ASP A 168 -20.25 3.49 0.60
N GLU A 169 -21.22 3.34 1.50
CA GLU A 169 -22.28 2.34 1.37
C GLU A 169 -23.19 2.59 0.15
N THR A 170 -23.27 3.85 -0.31
CA THR A 170 -24.06 4.21 -1.49
C THR A 170 -23.54 3.56 -2.77
N HIS A 171 -22.24 3.21 -2.81
CA HIS A 171 -21.60 2.57 -3.96
C HIS A 171 -21.60 1.04 -3.91
N ARG A 172 -22.15 0.41 -2.86
CA ARG A 172 -22.06 -1.04 -2.68
C ARG A 172 -22.79 -1.87 -3.75
N ASN A 173 -23.72 -1.23 -4.46
CA ASN A 173 -24.48 -1.86 -5.53
C ASN A 173 -23.93 -1.55 -6.93
N ASP A 174 -22.93 -0.68 -7.05
CA ASP A 174 -22.31 -0.31 -8.31
C ASP A 174 -21.49 -1.49 -8.87
N LYS A 175 -21.39 -1.58 -10.20
CA LYS A 175 -20.63 -2.66 -10.86
C LYS A 175 -19.14 -2.38 -10.78
N LEU A 176 -18.37 -3.40 -10.41
CA LEU A 176 -16.91 -3.35 -10.28
C LEU A 176 -16.24 -4.21 -11.36
N PHE A 177 -15.23 -3.65 -12.02
CA PHE A 177 -14.46 -4.31 -13.07
C PHE A 177 -12.98 -4.26 -12.71
N ASP A 178 -12.33 -5.42 -12.58
CA ASP A 178 -10.88 -5.55 -12.51
C ASP A 178 -10.29 -5.31 -13.90
N PHE A 179 -9.29 -4.42 -14.02
CA PHE A 179 -8.62 -4.18 -15.29
C PHE A 179 -7.57 -5.25 -15.61
N GLY A 180 -7.34 -6.20 -14.71
CA GLY A 180 -6.50 -7.35 -14.98
C GLY A 180 -5.02 -7.00 -15.10
N VAL A 181 -4.52 -6.16 -14.19
CA VAL A 181 -3.12 -5.71 -14.22
C VAL A 181 -2.11 -6.82 -13.87
N GLY A 182 -2.56 -8.02 -13.50
CA GLY A 182 -1.70 -9.20 -13.29
C GLY A 182 -0.75 -9.04 -12.10
N ARG A 183 -1.21 -8.49 -10.98
CA ARG A 183 -0.41 -8.29 -9.76
C ARG A 183 -0.90 -9.19 -8.64
N LYS A 184 0.01 -9.64 -7.77
CA LYS A 184 -0.29 -10.62 -6.71
C LYS A 184 -0.80 -9.94 -5.45
N SER A 185 -0.36 -8.72 -5.16
CA SER A 185 -0.69 -8.01 -3.92
C SER A 185 -1.64 -6.85 -4.08
N SER A 186 -2.00 -6.48 -5.31
CA SER A 186 -2.92 -5.38 -5.56
C SER A 186 -3.71 -5.55 -6.86
N ARG A 187 -4.84 -4.86 -6.98
CA ARG A 187 -5.63 -4.77 -8.20
C ARG A 187 -6.08 -3.34 -8.46
N PHE A 188 -6.33 -3.03 -9.72
CA PHE A 188 -6.84 -1.75 -10.17
C PHE A 188 -8.18 -1.98 -10.83
N CYS A 189 -9.22 -1.36 -10.28
CA CYS A 189 -10.59 -1.56 -10.72
C CYS A 189 -11.24 -0.23 -11.12
N VAL A 190 -12.25 -0.35 -11.97
CA VAL A 190 -13.20 0.72 -12.27
C VAL A 190 -14.56 0.33 -11.72
N ARG A 191 -15.23 1.27 -11.07
CA ARG A 191 -16.58 1.11 -10.52
C ARG A 191 -17.53 2.12 -11.15
N THR A 192 -18.68 1.65 -11.60
CA THR A 192 -19.68 2.50 -12.24
C THR A 192 -21.11 2.02 -11.97
N ALA A 193 -22.02 2.98 -11.86
CA ALA A 193 -23.46 2.76 -11.90
C ALA A 193 -24.07 3.11 -13.28
N ASP A 194 -23.25 3.62 -14.21
CA ASP A 194 -23.66 3.96 -15.57
C ASP A 194 -23.85 2.68 -16.40
N ASP A 195 -25.06 2.46 -16.91
CA ASP A 195 -25.43 1.27 -17.69
C ASP A 195 -24.67 1.18 -19.03
N ALA A 196 -24.46 2.32 -19.71
CA ALA A 196 -23.77 2.34 -20.99
C ALA A 196 -22.28 2.00 -20.81
N LEU A 197 -21.64 2.56 -19.79
CA LEU A 197 -20.26 2.20 -19.45
C LEU A 197 -20.16 0.76 -18.94
N THR A 198 -21.13 0.28 -18.16
CA THR A 198 -21.21 -1.11 -17.72
C THR A 198 -21.25 -2.05 -18.92
N GLN A 199 -22.10 -1.78 -19.91
CA GLN A 199 -22.18 -2.55 -21.15
C GLN A 199 -20.88 -2.48 -21.96
N CYS A 200 -20.28 -1.29 -22.07
CA CYS A 200 -18.99 -1.09 -22.72
C CYS A 200 -17.90 -1.95 -22.07
N LEU A 201 -17.72 -1.87 -20.75
CA LEU A 201 -16.71 -2.65 -20.00
C LEU A 201 -16.98 -4.17 -20.07
N SER A 202 -18.24 -4.59 -19.98
CA SER A 202 -18.62 -6.00 -20.05
C SER A 202 -18.28 -6.61 -21.43
N SER A 203 -18.37 -5.82 -22.50
CA SER A 203 -17.96 -6.26 -23.85
C SER A 203 -16.45 -6.46 -24.01
N GLN A 204 -15.65 -5.99 -23.04
CA GLN A 204 -14.20 -6.12 -23.02
C GLN A 204 -13.69 -7.27 -22.15
N GLU A 205 -14.57 -8.03 -21.51
CA GLU A 205 -14.18 -9.13 -20.63
C GLU A 205 -13.28 -10.17 -21.33
N GLY A 206 -12.26 -10.63 -20.61
CA GLY A 206 -11.27 -11.57 -21.12
C GLY A 206 -10.20 -10.96 -22.03
N ARG A 207 -10.28 -9.66 -22.35
CA ARG A 207 -9.26 -8.97 -23.15
C ARG A 207 -8.18 -8.34 -22.25
N HIS A 208 -6.95 -8.33 -22.74
CA HIS A 208 -5.83 -7.71 -22.03
C HIS A 208 -5.97 -6.18 -22.02
N TRP A 209 -5.65 -5.53 -20.90
CA TRP A 209 -5.85 -4.09 -20.71
C TRP A 209 -5.20 -3.24 -21.81
N SER A 210 -4.07 -3.67 -22.38
CA SER A 210 -3.36 -2.90 -23.41
C SER A 210 -4.15 -2.78 -24.73
N GLU A 211 -5.02 -3.74 -25.00
CA GLU A 211 -5.92 -3.71 -26.16
C GLU A 211 -7.20 -2.94 -25.87
N VAL A 212 -7.66 -3.02 -24.62
CA VAL A 212 -8.91 -2.41 -24.16
C VAL A 212 -8.75 -0.89 -24.01
N MET A 213 -7.65 -0.44 -23.41
CA MET A 213 -7.44 0.97 -23.07
C MET A 213 -7.61 1.92 -24.28
N PRO A 214 -7.02 1.67 -25.46
CA PRO A 214 -7.24 2.53 -26.63
C PRO A 214 -8.70 2.58 -27.11
N ALA A 215 -9.47 1.50 -26.88
CA ALA A 215 -10.86 1.40 -27.33
C ALA A 215 -11.84 2.14 -26.41
N ILE A 216 -11.57 2.17 -25.10
CA ILE A 216 -12.51 2.70 -24.09
C ILE A 216 -12.02 3.98 -23.39
N ALA A 217 -10.81 4.49 -23.70
CA ALA A 217 -10.23 5.64 -23.01
C ALA A 217 -11.14 6.88 -23.06
N THR A 218 -11.74 7.17 -24.22
CA THR A 218 -12.65 8.30 -24.40
C THR A 218 -13.89 8.17 -23.51
N ASP A 219 -14.50 6.97 -23.47
CA ASP A 219 -15.68 6.70 -22.66
C ASP A 219 -15.36 6.79 -21.16
N LEU A 220 -14.20 6.26 -20.74
CA LEU A 220 -13.74 6.37 -19.35
C LEU A 220 -13.53 7.82 -18.94
N ILE A 221 -12.91 8.66 -19.78
CA ILE A 221 -12.71 10.09 -19.49
C ILE A 221 -14.07 10.80 -19.39
N ALA A 222 -14.95 10.57 -20.37
CA ALA A 222 -16.26 11.21 -20.42
C ALA A 222 -17.16 10.83 -19.24
N ALA A 223 -17.21 9.55 -18.88
CA ALA A 223 -18.00 9.05 -17.76
C ALA A 223 -17.34 9.30 -16.41
N SER A 224 -16.01 9.44 -16.37
CA SER A 224 -15.20 9.61 -15.15
C SER A 224 -15.63 8.65 -14.01
N PRO A 225 -15.72 7.33 -14.27
CA PRO A 225 -16.17 6.37 -13.27
C PRO A 225 -15.24 6.35 -12.06
N HIS A 226 -15.68 5.80 -10.94
CA HIS A 226 -14.83 5.68 -9.76
C HIS A 226 -13.67 4.71 -10.01
N ARG A 227 -12.48 5.03 -9.49
CA ARG A 227 -11.33 4.12 -9.56
C ARG A 227 -11.09 3.55 -8.18
N VAL A 228 -10.99 2.24 -8.11
CA VAL A 228 -10.80 1.51 -6.85
C VAL A 228 -9.50 0.74 -6.96
N VAL A 229 -8.52 1.08 -6.12
CA VAL A 229 -7.24 0.36 -6.05
C VAL A 229 -7.11 -0.23 -4.67
N GLU A 230 -6.82 -1.53 -4.59
CA GLU A 230 -6.78 -2.22 -3.32
C GLU A 230 -5.74 -3.32 -3.28
N SER A 231 -5.33 -3.62 -2.05
CA SER A 231 -4.50 -4.74 -1.64
C SER A 231 -5.24 -5.56 -0.57
N ALA A 232 -4.57 -6.58 -0.02
CA ALA A 232 -5.15 -7.38 1.06
C ALA A 232 -5.50 -6.58 2.33
N ALA A 233 -4.94 -5.38 2.53
CA ALA A 233 -5.15 -4.58 3.74
C ALA A 233 -5.52 -3.12 3.49
N ALA A 234 -5.25 -2.56 2.31
CA ALA A 234 -5.56 -1.17 2.02
C ALA A 234 -6.45 -1.05 0.79
N ARG A 235 -7.30 -0.02 0.80
CA ARG A 235 -8.20 0.30 -0.30
C ARG A 235 -8.31 1.81 -0.45
N ILE A 236 -8.14 2.30 -1.66
CA ILE A 236 -8.35 3.71 -2.02
C ILE A 236 -9.39 3.75 -3.13
N GLU A 237 -10.42 4.56 -2.91
CA GLU A 237 -11.47 4.86 -3.87
C GLU A 237 -11.33 6.31 -4.28
N VAL A 238 -11.29 6.57 -5.59
CA VAL A 238 -11.12 7.92 -6.12
C VAL A 238 -12.38 8.30 -6.90
N PHE A 239 -13.02 9.38 -6.45
CA PHE A 239 -14.25 9.94 -7.01
C PHE A 239 -13.98 11.15 -7.91
N ALA A 240 -12.81 11.78 -7.78
CA ALA A 240 -12.38 12.89 -8.62
C ALA A 240 -12.58 12.57 -10.12
N PRO A 241 -12.89 13.53 -10.99
CA PRO A 241 -12.94 13.29 -12.43
C PRO A 241 -11.60 12.81 -13.01
N ILE A 242 -11.63 12.07 -14.13
CA ILE A 242 -10.41 11.72 -14.86
C ILE A 242 -9.96 12.96 -15.64
N LEU A 243 -8.90 13.59 -15.15
CA LEU A 243 -8.34 14.79 -15.77
C LEU A 243 -7.32 14.46 -16.87
N ALA A 244 -7.11 15.42 -17.76
CA ALA A 244 -6.06 15.34 -18.77
C ALA A 244 -4.67 15.23 -18.10
N PRO A 245 -3.70 14.53 -18.72
CA PRO A 245 -2.34 14.40 -18.20
C PRO A 245 -1.73 15.76 -17.83
N GLY A 246 -1.16 15.87 -16.63
CA GLY A 246 -0.48 17.09 -16.16
C GLY A 246 -1.34 18.02 -15.30
N THR A 247 -2.63 17.74 -15.13
CA THR A 247 -3.49 18.45 -14.17
C THR A 247 -3.81 17.54 -12.99
N THR A 248 -3.31 17.87 -11.80
CA THR A 248 -3.65 17.14 -10.56
C THR A 248 -3.92 18.12 -9.43
N SER A 249 -5.07 17.96 -8.79
CA SER A 249 -5.39 18.55 -7.50
C SER A 249 -6.18 17.50 -6.73
N GLY A 250 -5.66 17.04 -5.59
CA GLY A 250 -6.35 16.05 -4.76
C GLY A 250 -5.96 14.60 -5.05
N ALA A 251 -6.87 13.67 -4.74
CA ALA A 251 -6.63 12.24 -4.85
C ALA A 251 -6.75 11.82 -6.32
N HIS A 252 -5.90 10.90 -6.73
CA HIS A 252 -5.91 10.44 -8.11
C HIS A 252 -5.53 8.98 -8.18
N ALA A 253 -6.08 8.32 -9.19
CA ALA A 253 -5.68 6.99 -9.59
C ALA A 253 -4.90 7.10 -10.89
N LEU A 254 -3.77 6.41 -10.95
CA LEU A 254 -2.84 6.44 -12.06
C LEU A 254 -2.85 5.09 -12.77
N PHE A 255 -3.24 5.09 -14.04
CA PHE A 255 -3.05 3.97 -14.94
C PHE A 255 -2.04 4.37 -16.03
N ARG A 256 -0.86 3.77 -16.02
CA ARG A 256 0.29 4.08 -16.88
C ARG A 256 0.84 2.78 -17.50
N PRO A 257 0.39 2.45 -18.73
CA PRO A 257 0.81 1.27 -19.48
C PRO A 257 2.33 1.03 -19.52
N ASP A 258 3.11 2.08 -19.68
CA ASP A 258 4.57 2.08 -19.74
C ASP A 258 5.21 1.57 -18.45
N HIS A 259 4.66 1.95 -17.30
CA HIS A 259 5.15 1.50 -16.00
C HIS A 259 4.64 0.09 -15.62
N LEU A 260 3.50 -0.33 -16.16
CA LEU A 260 2.94 -1.67 -15.94
C LEU A 260 3.79 -2.79 -16.58
N GLN A 261 4.59 -2.48 -17.61
CA GLN A 261 5.46 -3.46 -18.26
C GLN A 261 6.57 -3.99 -17.34
N SER A 262 6.89 -3.26 -16.27
CA SER A 262 7.90 -3.69 -15.28
C SER A 262 7.53 -5.01 -14.58
N GLY A 263 6.24 -5.31 -14.43
CA GLY A 263 5.78 -6.46 -13.65
C GLY A 263 6.00 -6.33 -12.13
N GLU A 264 6.49 -5.18 -11.66
CA GLU A 264 6.84 -4.96 -10.26
C GLU A 264 5.58 -4.84 -9.38
N GLU A 265 5.66 -5.32 -8.13
CA GLU A 265 4.60 -5.17 -7.12
C GLU A 265 4.76 -3.85 -6.33
N ILE A 266 5.97 -3.28 -6.32
CA ILE A 266 6.35 -2.07 -5.59
C ILE A 266 7.53 -1.43 -6.33
N PRO A 267 7.73 -0.10 -6.29
CA PRO A 267 8.91 0.52 -6.90
C PRO A 267 10.21 -0.12 -6.41
N ALA A 268 11.15 -0.38 -7.32
CA ALA A 268 12.44 -1.00 -7.01
C ALA A 268 13.19 -0.36 -5.82
N SER A 269 13.08 0.97 -5.64
CA SER A 269 13.69 1.71 -4.52
C SER A 269 13.12 1.35 -3.14
N LEU A 270 11.91 0.77 -3.11
CA LEU A 270 11.18 0.37 -1.90
C LEU A 270 11.03 -1.16 -1.80
N THR A 271 11.94 -1.91 -2.40
CA THR A 271 11.90 -3.38 -2.39
C THR A 271 11.88 -3.93 -0.96
N LEU A 272 10.84 -4.71 -0.65
CA LEU A 272 10.67 -5.39 0.64
C LEU A 272 11.53 -6.66 0.75
N PRO A 273 11.81 -7.12 1.98
CA PRO A 273 12.34 -8.46 2.22
C PRO A 273 11.50 -9.56 1.57
N VAL A 274 12.16 -10.64 1.12
CA VAL A 274 11.54 -11.70 0.31
C VAL A 274 10.28 -12.34 0.93
N PHE A 275 10.16 -12.36 2.26
CA PHE A 275 9.00 -12.94 2.94
C PHE A 275 7.77 -12.02 2.99
N ALA A 276 7.92 -10.75 2.64
CA ALA A 276 6.87 -9.74 2.70
C ALA A 276 6.38 -9.34 1.31
N MET A 277 5.13 -8.88 1.24
CA MET A 277 4.55 -8.22 0.08
C MET A 277 3.88 -6.91 0.51
N PRO A 278 3.91 -5.89 -0.35
CA PRO A 278 3.39 -4.56 -0.03
C PRO A 278 1.86 -4.61 0.07
N VAL A 279 1.30 -3.77 0.94
CA VAL A 279 -0.15 -3.52 1.00
C VAL A 279 -0.49 -2.04 0.92
N ALA A 280 0.38 -1.19 1.48
CA ALA A 280 0.28 0.26 1.37
C ALA A 280 1.67 0.89 1.53
N ILE A 281 1.84 2.09 0.98
CA ILE A 281 3.04 2.90 1.13
C ILE A 281 2.61 4.26 1.66
N PHE A 282 3.33 4.76 2.64
CA PHE A 282 3.24 6.13 3.09
C PHE A 282 4.48 6.89 2.65
N TYR A 283 4.27 7.97 1.91
CA TYR A 283 5.30 8.94 1.55
C TYR A 283 5.15 10.17 2.46
N PRO A 284 6.11 10.44 3.35
CA PRO A 284 6.08 11.66 4.16
C PRO A 284 6.06 12.91 3.26
N ALA A 285 5.41 13.97 3.74
CA ALA A 285 5.51 15.27 3.08
C ALA A 285 6.99 15.69 3.05
N THR A 286 7.50 16.07 1.88
CA THR A 286 8.80 16.76 1.80
C THR A 286 8.68 18.04 2.60
N ALA A 287 9.54 18.22 3.61
CA ALA A 287 9.62 19.47 4.34
C ALA A 287 9.76 20.61 3.32
N SER A 288 8.82 21.54 3.32
CA SER A 288 8.98 22.80 2.60
C SER A 288 10.24 23.47 3.15
N VAL A 289 11.30 23.50 2.34
CA VAL A 289 12.50 24.30 2.64
C VAL A 289 12.17 25.77 2.44
#